data_AF-A0A1C6JBR7-F1
#
_entry.id   AF-A0A1C6JBR7-F1
#
_cell.length_a   1.000
_cell.length_b   1.000
_cell.length_c   1.000
_cell.angle_alpha   90.00
_cell.angle_beta   90.00
_cell.angle_gamma   90.00
#
_symmetry.space_group_name_H-M   'P 1'
#
loop_
_entity.id
_entity.type
_entity.pdbx_description
1 polymer ?
#
loop_
_entity_poly.entity_id
_entity_poly.type
_entity_poly.pdbx_seq_one_letter_code
_entity_poly.pdbx_strand_id
1 'polypeptide(L)'
;MKDILIQYYAITGFVSGSPREVLREAFKANLISDEAWMDMLKVRNELTHDYDCEIVKTHCNTIVEKYIDLFYDFEKVVKQLEM
;
A
#
# COMPACT_ATOMS: atom_id res chain seq x y z
N MET A 1 -0.19 4.28 7.73
CA MET A 1 -0.89 4.95 6.60
C MET A 1 -2.26 5.50 7.01
N LYS A 2 -3.24 4.66 7.43
CA LYS A 2 -4.58 5.15 7.81
C LYS A 2 -4.55 6.27 8.85
N ASP A 3 -3.75 6.11 9.91
CA ASP A 3 -3.66 7.13 10.95
C ASP A 3 -3.08 8.45 10.45
N ILE A 4 -2.16 8.42 9.49
CA ILE A 4 -1.63 9.62 8.83
C ILE A 4 -2.76 10.35 8.08
N LEU A 5 -3.59 9.61 7.33
CA LEU A 5 -4.74 10.20 6.63
C LEU A 5 -5.74 10.84 7.59
N ILE A 6 -5.98 10.22 8.74
CA ILE A 6 -6.87 10.76 9.77
C ILE A 6 -6.26 11.98 10.46
N GLN A 7 -5.03 11.87 10.95
CA GLN A 7 -4.43 12.85 11.85
C GLN A 7 -3.84 14.05 11.10
N TYR A 8 -3.19 13.82 9.95
CA TYR A 8 -2.53 14.86 9.18
C TYR A 8 -3.45 15.46 8.11
N TYR A 9 -4.18 14.61 7.38
CA TYR A 9 -5.05 15.04 6.27
C TYR A 9 -6.51 15.26 6.67
N ALA A 10 -6.88 15.01 7.93
CA ALA A 10 -8.25 15.11 8.44
C ALA A 10 -9.29 14.24 7.67
N ILE A 11 -8.85 13.18 7.00
CA ILE A 11 -9.72 12.26 6.26
C ILE A 11 -10.23 11.20 7.24
N THR A 12 -11.50 11.31 7.64
CA THR A 12 -12.11 10.43 8.65
C THR A 12 -13.21 9.52 8.10
N GLY A 13 -13.62 9.71 6.83
CA GLY A 13 -14.73 9.02 6.18
C GLY A 13 -14.49 7.56 5.80
N PHE A 14 -13.69 6.81 6.56
CA PHE A 14 -13.44 5.40 6.33
C PHE A 14 -14.60 4.55 6.83
N VAL A 15 -15.55 4.20 5.95
CA VAL A 15 -16.77 3.46 6.31
C VAL A 15 -16.46 2.00 6.65
N SER A 16 -15.60 1.35 5.85
CA SER A 16 -15.18 -0.04 6.07
C SER A 16 -13.85 -0.13 6.82
N GLY A 17 -13.00 0.89 6.67
CA GLY A 17 -11.62 0.86 7.12
C GLY A 17 -10.76 -0.20 6.41
N SER A 18 -11.24 -0.76 5.29
CA SER A 18 -10.55 -1.83 4.57
C SER A 18 -9.24 -1.32 3.94
N PRO A 19 -8.24 -2.20 3.74
CA PRO A 19 -6.99 -1.81 3.08
C PRO A 19 -7.20 -1.14 1.72
N ARG A 20 -8.19 -1.61 0.95
CA ARG A 20 -8.55 -1.02 -0.35
C ARG A 20 -9.07 0.41 -0.22
N GLU A 21 -9.89 0.67 0.78
CA GLU A 21 -10.42 2.02 1.05
C GLU A 21 -9.28 2.96 1.47
N VAL A 22 -8.41 2.50 2.38
CA VAL A 22 -7.22 3.26 2.82
C VAL A 22 -6.30 3.60 1.65
N LEU A 23 -5.99 2.65 0.77
CA LEU A 23 -5.14 2.90 -0.40
C LEU A 23 -5.75 3.91 -1.38
N ARG A 24 -7.08 3.87 -1.59
CA ARG A 24 -7.77 4.83 -2.46
C ARG A 24 -7.70 6.25 -1.91
N GLU A 25 -7.98 6.42 -0.63
CA GLU A 25 -7.89 7.75 -0.01
C GLU A 25 -6.43 8.24 0.07
N ALA A 26 -5.46 7.35 0.30
CA ALA A 26 -4.04 7.69 0.22
C ALA A 26 -3.63 8.22 -1.16
N PHE A 27 -4.12 7.57 -2.23
CA PHE A 27 -3.83 7.99 -3.60
C PHE A 27 -4.48 9.35 -3.91
N LYS A 28 -5.75 9.55 -3.52
CA LYS A 28 -6.44 10.85 -3.68
C LYS A 28 -5.76 11.98 -2.92
N ALA A 29 -5.19 11.68 -1.76
CA ALA A 29 -4.45 12.64 -0.94
C ALA A 29 -3.02 12.89 -1.43
N ASN A 30 -2.59 12.25 -2.53
CA ASN A 30 -1.21 12.24 -3.02
C ASN A 30 -0.18 11.77 -1.98
N LEU A 31 -0.61 10.99 -0.99
CA LEU A 31 0.29 10.35 -0.01
C LEU A 31 1.06 9.19 -0.64
N ILE A 32 0.48 8.57 -1.66
CA ILE A 32 1.09 7.58 -2.55
C ILE A 32 0.71 7.91 -3.99
N SER A 33 1.52 7.49 -4.96
CA SER A 33 1.34 7.89 -6.38
C SER A 33 1.34 6.74 -7.38
N ASP A 34 1.63 5.50 -6.98
CA ASP A 34 1.70 4.35 -7.89
C ASP A 34 0.46 3.45 -7.76
N GLU A 35 -0.15 3.04 -8.87
CA GLU A 35 -1.30 2.13 -8.87
C GLU A 35 -0.93 0.71 -8.42
N ALA A 36 0.36 0.36 -8.45
CA ALA A 36 0.90 -0.94 -8.05
C ALA A 36 0.62 -1.29 -6.58
N TRP A 37 0.27 -0.32 -5.73
CA TRP A 37 -0.24 -0.58 -4.39
C TRP A 37 -1.52 -1.45 -4.40
N MET A 38 -2.39 -1.24 -5.38
CA MET A 38 -3.62 -2.03 -5.52
C MET A 38 -3.34 -3.44 -6.01
N ASP A 39 -2.34 -3.61 -6.88
CA ASP A 39 -1.90 -4.95 -7.31
C ASP A 39 -1.17 -5.69 -6.20
N MET A 40 -0.33 -5.00 -5.42
CA MET A 40 0.29 -5.55 -4.21
C MET A 40 -0.77 -6.08 -3.24
N LEU A 41 -1.87 -5.34 -3.04
CA LEU A 41 -2.96 -5.79 -2.19
C LEU A 41 -3.63 -7.07 -2.71
N LYS A 42 -3.79 -7.23 -4.04
CA LYS A 42 -4.33 -8.45 -4.63
C LYS A 42 -3.38 -9.63 -4.39
N VAL A 43 -2.11 -9.47 -4.76
CA VAL A 43 -1.08 -10.50 -4.58
C VAL A 43 -0.99 -10.92 -3.11
N ARG A 44 -1.00 -9.97 -2.17
CA ARG A 44 -1.01 -10.26 -0.73
C ARG A 44 -2.21 -11.10 -0.30
N ASN A 45 -3.39 -10.87 -0.87
CA ASN A 45 -4.58 -11.66 -0.55
C ASN A 45 -4.54 -13.05 -1.17
N GLU A 46 -3.83 -13.22 -2.27
CA GLU A 46 -3.62 -14.52 -2.93
C GLU A 46 -2.55 -15.35 -2.20
N LEU A 47 -1.50 -14.71 -1.68
CA LEU A 47 -0.40 -15.36 -0.95
C LEU A 47 -0.86 -16.22 0.25
N THR A 48 -2.01 -15.93 0.86
CA THR A 48 -2.56 -16.77 1.95
C THR A 48 -3.02 -18.15 1.46
N HIS A 49 -3.11 -18.34 0.15
CA HIS A 49 -3.52 -19.57 -0.51
C HIS A 49 -2.37 -20.23 -1.29
N ASP A 50 -1.14 -19.71 -1.18
CA ASP A 50 0.03 -20.15 -1.93
C ASP A 50 0.68 -21.41 -1.33
N TYR A 51 -0.08 -22.49 -1.20
CA TYR A 51 0.38 -23.74 -0.58
C TYR A 51 1.41 -24.49 -1.45
N ASP A 52 1.40 -24.27 -2.76
CA ASP A 52 2.32 -24.86 -3.74
C ASP A 52 3.48 -23.93 -4.15
N CYS A 53 3.54 -22.73 -3.57
CA CYS A 53 4.55 -21.69 -3.82
C CYS A 53 4.55 -21.11 -5.24
N GLU A 54 3.50 -21.33 -6.03
CA GLU A 54 3.43 -20.82 -7.41
C GLU A 54 3.21 -19.30 -7.48
N ILE A 55 2.49 -18.72 -6.51
CA ILE A 55 2.22 -17.27 -6.46
C ILE A 55 3.51 -16.54 -6.06
N VAL A 56 4.22 -17.00 -5.03
CA VAL A 56 5.53 -16.44 -4.67
C VAL A 56 6.51 -16.55 -5.83
N LYS A 57 6.63 -17.71 -6.50
CA LYS A 57 7.53 -17.85 -7.66
C LYS A 57 7.21 -16.86 -8.76
N THR A 58 5.92 -16.65 -9.05
CA THR A 58 5.46 -15.73 -10.09
C THR A 58 5.75 -14.27 -9.73
N HIS A 59 5.56 -13.90 -8.47
CA HIS A 59 5.61 -12.50 -8.03
C HIS A 59 6.89 -12.10 -7.28
N CYS A 60 7.83 -13.02 -7.04
CA CYS A 60 9.02 -12.78 -6.22
C CYS A 60 9.81 -11.55 -6.67
N ASN A 61 10.10 -11.46 -7.98
CA ASN A 61 10.84 -10.32 -8.53
C ASN A 61 10.05 -9.02 -8.35
N THR A 62 8.75 -9.01 -8.64
CA THR A 62 7.90 -7.83 -8.43
C THR A 62 7.85 -7.40 -6.96
N ILE A 63 7.82 -8.36 -6.03
CA ILE A 63 7.83 -8.07 -4.60
C ILE A 63 9.14 -7.37 -4.22
N VAL A 64 10.27 -7.94 -4.60
CA VAL A 64 11.59 -7.45 -4.18
C VAL A 64 11.98 -6.17 -4.92
N GLU A 65 11.71 -6.08 -6.22
CA GLU A 65 12.19 -5.00 -7.09
C GLU A 65 11.20 -3.85 -7.25
N LYS A 66 9.92 -4.04 -6.90
CA LYS A 66 8.91 -2.97 -7.03
C LYS A 66 8.20 -2.67 -5.73
N TYR A 67 7.66 -3.68 -5.06
CA TYR A 67 6.83 -3.44 -3.87
C TYR A 67 7.64 -2.89 -2.70
N ILE A 68 8.86 -3.38 -2.48
CA ILE A 68 9.75 -2.83 -1.44
C ILE A 68 10.10 -1.35 -1.74
N ASP A 69 10.40 -1.02 -2.99
CA ASP A 69 10.73 0.36 -3.38
C ASP A 69 9.56 1.33 -3.13
N LEU A 70 8.32 0.90 -3.35
CA LEU A 70 7.14 1.70 -3.00
C LEU A 70 7.07 2.04 -1.52
N PHE A 71 7.48 1.13 -0.62
CA PHE A 71 7.54 1.41 0.80
C PHE A 71 8.65 2.41 1.14
N TYR A 72 9.81 2.37 0.46
CA TYR A 72 10.86 3.37 0.64
C TYR A 72 10.42 4.75 0.15
N ASP A 73 9.71 4.83 -0.97
CA ASP A 73 9.18 6.11 -1.45
C ASP A 73 8.10 6.67 -0.53
N PHE A 74 7.21 5.81 -0.04
CA PHE A 74 6.24 6.19 0.99
C PHE A 74 6.93 6.68 2.28
N GLU A 75 7.99 6.00 2.73
CA GLU A 75 8.77 6.44 3.91
C GLU A 75 9.36 7.85 3.70
N LYS A 76 9.91 8.14 2.51
CA LYS A 76 10.43 9.49 2.19
C LYS A 76 9.33 10.54 2.27
N VAL A 77 8.15 10.27 1.71
CA VAL A 77 7.00 11.18 1.77
C VAL A 77 6.59 11.42 3.22
N VAL A 78 6.44 10.36 4.02
CA VAL A 78 6.03 10.49 5.43
C VAL A 78 7.04 11.28 6.25
N LYS A 79 8.35 11.04 6.06
CA LYS A 79 9.40 11.81 6.74
C LYS A 79 9.34 13.30 6.42
N GLN A 80 8.94 13.67 5.20
CA GLN A 80 8.75 15.07 4.83
C GLN A 80 7.53 15.73 5.49
N LEU A 81 6.54 14.94 5.95
CA LEU A 81 5.38 15.44 6.69
C LEU A 81 5.67 15.66 8.19
N GLU A 82 6.64 14.93 8.75
CA GLU A 82 7.10 15.04 10.14
C GLU A 82 8.26 16.05 10.33
N MET A 83 8.73 16.67 9.23
CA MET A 83 9.76 17.73 9.22
C MET A 83 9.19 19.11 9.54
#